data_AF-A0A2X2K352-F1
#
_entry.id   AF-A0A2X2K352-F1
#
_cell.length_a   1.000
_cell.length_b   1.000
_cell.length_c   1.000
_cell.angle_alpha   90.00
_cell.angle_beta   90.00
_cell.angle_gamma   90.00
#
_symmetry.space_group_name_H-M   'P 1'
#
loop_
_entity.id
_entity.type
_entity.pdbx_description
1 polymer ?
#
loop_
_entity_poly.entity_id
_entity_poly.type
_entity_poly.pdbx_seq_one_letter_code
_entity_poly.pdbx_strand_id
1 'polypeptide(L)'
;MIKEKIEIYLLNEKKKDFDYLKDVEKSIEQLSDNYEQYLSNIDIFVNELGVQKSVEESLGDSIDEIKRILKQKLGNMENDNLKFPSDDYITLISRLSEIEEECKEKKKIKLKELNKKTENINVIVTGSISLEILENQSIREELSSIQYEENECKKQEQLNEEINAKISKLHKNQSDYNDFKIYLNGVFESINLHIRLKSDETTQNYYLYHDLENISLNIKDISEGEKNLIAFLFFYFELFEDEKQETIKSNIKTLIIDDPINSFDEANRFYVLELIKKVLKSKFNQIFIFIHSWNDFCDITYRLKGEDHNFYEVYKDHQGTSFLEKFKKVKTPYKKLFQEIYELSRKSQKDIVEEDCYYYHSINSIRRVFEEFLSFKLKNSDLAQKSNQPEIEEVYRKMTGNEMSNNKKIKLGSFLTIINVLSHKPYRAIDVIGSAKFLMRYIEDVDKAHYDAMKD
;
A
#
# COMPACT_ATOMS: atom_id res chain seq x y z
N MET A 1 83.37 -30.26 76.31
CA MET A 1 83.13 -30.06 74.86
C MET A 1 82.50 -31.25 74.11
N ILE A 2 83.12 -32.42 73.92
CA ILE A 2 82.46 -33.55 73.22
C ILE A 2 81.35 -34.18 74.09
N LYS A 3 81.61 -34.40 75.38
CA LYS A 3 80.66 -34.98 76.35
C LYS A 3 79.37 -34.15 76.50
N GLU A 4 79.50 -32.83 76.69
CA GLU A 4 78.35 -31.90 76.77
C GLU A 4 77.53 -31.83 75.47
N LYS A 5 78.18 -31.89 74.29
CA LYS A 5 77.44 -31.92 73.01
C LYS A 5 76.63 -33.20 72.85
N ILE A 6 77.17 -34.33 73.30
CA ILE A 6 76.46 -35.63 73.33
C ILE A 6 75.30 -35.57 74.32
N GLU A 7 75.49 -35.02 75.52
CA GLU A 7 74.41 -34.86 76.51
C GLU A 7 73.29 -33.94 76.02
N ILE A 8 73.62 -32.81 75.37
CA ILE A 8 72.63 -31.90 74.78
C ILE A 8 71.90 -32.57 73.61
N TYR A 9 72.60 -33.35 72.77
CA TYR A 9 71.98 -34.11 71.69
C TYR A 9 71.00 -35.17 72.24
N LEU A 10 71.43 -35.94 73.26
CA LEU A 10 70.59 -36.94 73.92
C LEU A 10 69.39 -36.31 74.65
N LEU A 11 69.56 -35.15 75.28
CA LEU A 11 68.46 -34.39 75.88
C LEU A 11 67.45 -33.88 74.83
N ASN A 12 67.93 -33.48 73.65
CA ASN A 12 67.07 -33.06 72.54
C ASN A 12 66.30 -34.24 71.93
N GLU A 13 66.91 -35.41 71.77
CA GLU A 13 66.19 -36.61 71.30
C GLU A 13 65.18 -37.09 72.33
N LYS A 14 65.54 -37.15 73.63
CA LYS A 14 64.59 -37.44 74.71
C LYS A 14 63.40 -36.48 74.71
N LYS A 15 63.63 -35.20 74.43
CA LYS A 15 62.56 -34.21 74.32
C LYS A 15 61.65 -34.47 73.12
N LYS A 16 62.21 -34.82 71.94
CA LYS A 16 61.42 -35.20 70.76
C LYS A 16 60.57 -36.45 71.02
N ASP A 17 61.13 -37.46 71.67
CA ASP A 17 60.40 -38.70 72.01
C ASP A 17 59.29 -38.43 73.03
N PHE A 18 59.54 -37.55 74.01
CA PHE A 18 58.53 -37.09 74.96
C PHE A 18 57.38 -36.36 74.26
N ASP A 19 57.71 -35.40 73.37
CA ASP A 19 56.70 -34.64 72.61
C ASP A 19 55.86 -35.59 71.71
N TYR A 20 56.50 -36.58 71.06
CA TYR A 20 55.80 -37.61 70.28
C TYR A 20 54.85 -38.46 71.13
N LEU A 21 55.30 -38.97 72.28
CA LEU A 21 54.44 -39.76 73.16
C LEU A 21 53.28 -38.94 73.74
N LYS A 22 53.47 -37.63 73.92
CA LYS A 22 52.41 -36.72 74.35
C LYS A 22 51.36 -36.52 73.25
N ASP A 23 51.76 -36.48 72.00
CA ASP A 23 50.83 -36.49 70.87
C ASP A 23 50.05 -37.83 70.80
N VAL A 24 50.73 -38.96 71.04
CA VAL A 24 50.09 -40.28 71.11
C VAL A 24 49.09 -40.35 72.27
N GLU A 25 49.44 -39.83 73.46
CA GLU A 25 48.53 -39.74 74.61
C GLU A 25 47.24 -39.01 74.24
N LYS A 26 47.37 -37.85 73.57
CA LYS A 26 46.22 -37.08 73.09
C LYS A 26 45.35 -37.85 72.09
N SER A 27 45.95 -38.61 71.18
CA SER A 27 45.20 -39.46 70.24
C SER A 27 44.46 -40.59 70.94
N ILE A 28 45.04 -41.19 71.98
CA ILE A 28 44.38 -42.23 72.79
C ILE A 28 43.25 -41.66 73.65
N GLU A 29 43.39 -40.43 74.17
CA GLU A 29 42.29 -39.72 74.84
C GLU A 29 41.10 -39.51 73.90
N GLN A 30 41.35 -39.01 72.68
CA GLN A 30 40.29 -38.86 71.67
C GLN A 30 39.64 -40.20 71.29
N LEU A 31 40.41 -41.28 71.18
CA LEU A 31 39.89 -42.62 70.93
C LEU A 31 38.95 -43.07 72.04
N SER A 32 39.31 -42.79 73.29
CA SER A 32 38.48 -43.10 74.45
C SER A 32 37.18 -42.33 74.45
N ASP A 33 37.21 -41.03 74.18
CA ASP A 33 36.01 -40.19 74.13
C ASP A 33 35.04 -40.67 73.04
N ASN A 34 35.57 -41.02 71.87
CA ASN A 34 34.80 -41.58 70.76
C ASN A 34 34.18 -42.93 71.14
N TYR A 35 34.93 -43.76 71.88
CA TYR A 35 34.45 -45.05 72.35
C TYR A 35 33.32 -44.91 73.38
N GLU A 36 33.43 -43.99 74.33
CA GLU A 36 32.36 -43.66 75.28
C GLU A 36 31.11 -43.14 74.57
N GLN A 37 31.29 -42.27 73.57
CA GLN A 37 30.18 -41.76 72.76
C GLN A 37 29.49 -42.88 71.96
N TYR A 38 30.27 -43.83 71.43
CA TYR A 38 29.73 -45.02 70.77
C TYR A 38 28.88 -45.85 71.74
N LEU A 39 29.40 -46.15 72.94
CA LEU A 39 28.67 -46.88 73.97
C LEU A 39 27.37 -46.18 74.37
N SER A 40 27.39 -44.85 74.52
CA SER A 40 26.19 -44.08 74.87
C SER A 40 25.10 -44.15 73.79
N ASN A 41 25.45 -44.45 72.53
CA ASN A 41 24.52 -44.47 71.41
C ASN A 41 24.28 -45.88 70.85
N ILE A 42 24.79 -46.91 71.53
CA ILE A 42 24.80 -48.26 70.98
C ILE A 42 23.39 -48.81 70.75
N ASP A 43 22.44 -48.49 71.62
CA ASP A 43 21.05 -48.94 71.47
C ASP A 43 20.43 -48.38 70.19
N ILE A 44 20.77 -47.14 69.81
CA ILE A 44 20.32 -46.54 68.55
C ILE A 44 20.95 -47.27 67.37
N PHE A 45 22.26 -47.56 67.43
CA PHE A 45 22.95 -48.28 66.36
C PHE A 45 22.44 -49.72 66.20
N VAL A 46 22.13 -50.39 67.30
CA VAL A 46 21.57 -51.75 67.27
C VAL A 46 20.14 -51.71 66.75
N ASN A 47 19.27 -50.86 67.30
CA ASN A 47 17.85 -50.87 66.96
C ASN A 47 17.55 -50.28 65.58
N GLU A 48 18.24 -49.20 65.19
CA GLU A 48 17.95 -48.49 63.93
C GLU A 48 18.81 -48.96 62.76
N LEU A 49 20.07 -49.35 63.03
CA LEU A 49 21.03 -49.75 61.99
C LEU A 49 21.33 -51.26 61.97
N GLY A 50 20.94 -52.02 63.01
CA GLY A 50 21.15 -53.48 63.06
C GLY A 50 22.63 -53.88 63.15
N VAL A 51 23.43 -53.09 63.87
CA VAL A 51 24.85 -53.40 64.18
C VAL A 51 24.89 -54.53 65.23
N GLN A 52 25.78 -55.51 65.04
CA GLN A 52 25.94 -56.59 66.02
C GLN A 52 26.69 -56.13 67.26
N LYS A 53 26.11 -56.36 68.44
CA LYS A 53 26.72 -56.11 69.75
C LYS A 53 27.83 -57.14 70.01
N SER A 54 29.01 -56.98 69.39
CA SER A 54 30.08 -57.97 69.45
C SER A 54 31.25 -57.51 70.36
N VAL A 55 31.12 -57.83 71.65
CA VAL A 55 32.17 -57.78 72.69
C VAL A 55 32.78 -56.38 72.90
N GLU A 56 32.00 -55.48 73.48
CA GLU A 56 32.44 -54.13 73.84
C GLU A 56 33.05 -54.01 75.24
N GLU A 57 32.85 -54.99 76.13
CA GLU A 57 33.45 -54.90 77.47
C GLU A 57 34.98 -55.04 77.45
N SER A 58 35.58 -55.72 76.45
CA SER A 58 37.02 -56.00 76.42
C SER A 58 37.90 -54.88 75.82
N LEU A 59 37.31 -53.91 75.11
CA LEU A 59 38.07 -52.84 74.46
C LEU A 59 38.40 -51.70 75.42
N GLY A 60 37.51 -51.42 76.38
CA GLY A 60 37.71 -50.40 77.41
C GLY A 60 38.93 -50.70 78.29
N ASP A 61 39.01 -51.94 78.80
CA ASP A 61 40.15 -52.41 79.60
C ASP A 61 41.49 -52.28 78.84
N SER A 62 41.48 -52.54 77.53
CA SER A 62 42.66 -52.43 76.68
C SER A 62 43.10 -50.97 76.48
N ILE A 63 42.15 -50.06 76.27
CA ILE A 63 42.41 -48.62 76.15
C ILE A 63 42.97 -48.05 77.46
N ASP A 64 42.39 -48.45 78.61
CA ASP A 64 42.83 -48.00 79.92
C ASP A 64 44.22 -48.53 80.28
N GLU A 65 44.54 -49.77 79.89
CA GLU A 65 45.88 -50.34 80.06
C GLU A 65 46.93 -49.58 79.22
N ILE A 66 46.60 -49.22 77.97
CA ILE A 66 47.48 -48.40 77.12
C ILE A 66 47.69 -47.01 77.74
N LYS A 67 46.63 -46.35 78.22
CA LYS A 67 46.72 -45.07 78.94
C LYS A 67 47.62 -45.19 80.17
N ARG A 68 47.51 -46.29 80.92
CA ARG A 68 48.33 -46.55 82.12
C ARG A 68 49.81 -46.68 81.75
N ILE A 69 50.14 -47.45 80.71
CA ILE A 69 51.51 -47.63 80.22
C ILE A 69 52.10 -46.30 79.70
N LEU A 70 51.33 -45.54 78.92
CA LEU A 70 51.75 -44.23 78.41
C LEU A 70 52.02 -43.23 79.54
N LYS A 71 51.12 -43.13 80.52
CA LYS A 71 51.33 -42.26 81.71
C LYS A 71 52.57 -42.65 82.50
N GLN A 72 52.81 -43.95 82.68
CA GLN A 72 54.01 -44.44 83.35
C GLN A 72 55.30 -44.11 82.58
N LYS A 73 55.28 -44.20 81.25
CA LYS A 73 56.44 -43.87 80.40
C LYS A 73 56.71 -42.37 80.34
N LEU A 74 55.67 -41.53 80.22
CA LEU A 74 55.78 -40.07 80.26
C LEU A 74 56.27 -39.55 81.62
N GLY A 75 55.90 -40.22 82.72
CA GLY A 75 56.36 -39.89 84.08
C GLY A 75 57.82 -40.28 84.36
N ASN A 76 58.36 -41.29 83.67
CA ASN A 76 59.77 -41.67 83.74
C ASN A 76 60.25 -42.32 82.41
N MET A 77 60.83 -41.50 81.54
CA MET A 77 61.28 -41.92 80.22
C MET A 77 62.40 -42.97 80.26
N GLU A 78 63.21 -43.00 81.32
CA GLU A 78 64.35 -43.91 81.49
C GLU A 78 63.95 -45.31 82.02
N ASN A 79 62.65 -45.55 82.22
CA ASN A 79 62.17 -46.85 82.65
C ASN A 79 62.21 -47.85 81.49
N ASP A 80 63.22 -48.73 81.51
CA ASP A 80 63.44 -49.79 80.51
C ASP A 80 62.63 -51.07 80.79
N ASN A 81 61.93 -51.16 81.93
CA ASN A 81 61.16 -52.35 82.32
C ASN A 81 59.70 -52.33 81.83
N LEU A 82 59.29 -51.30 81.09
CA LEU A 82 57.94 -51.20 80.52
C LEU A 82 57.85 -51.99 79.21
N LYS A 83 57.02 -53.02 79.17
CA LYS A 83 56.70 -53.76 77.93
C LYS A 83 55.43 -53.18 77.32
N PHE A 84 55.53 -52.70 76.07
CA PHE A 84 54.37 -52.24 75.32
C PHE A 84 53.72 -53.42 74.58
N PRO A 85 52.42 -53.68 74.76
CA PRO A 85 51.72 -54.76 74.09
C PRO A 85 51.36 -54.35 72.66
N SER A 86 52.33 -54.43 71.74
CA SER A 86 52.15 -54.00 70.34
C SER A 86 51.03 -54.77 69.61
N ASP A 87 50.93 -56.06 69.86
CA ASP A 87 49.98 -56.94 69.17
C ASP A 87 48.53 -56.67 69.60
N ASP A 88 48.32 -56.38 70.89
CA ASP A 88 47.01 -56.01 71.43
C ASP A 88 46.56 -54.64 70.91
N TYR A 89 47.49 -53.70 70.76
CA TYR A 89 47.21 -52.38 70.15
C TYR A 89 46.81 -52.49 68.68
N ILE A 90 47.55 -53.27 67.88
CA ILE A 90 47.22 -53.50 66.46
C ILE A 90 45.83 -54.14 66.34
N THR A 91 45.53 -55.10 67.21
CA THR A 91 44.22 -55.78 67.26
C THR A 91 43.10 -54.79 67.63
N LEU A 92 43.32 -53.93 68.62
CA LEU A 92 42.38 -52.89 69.03
C LEU A 92 42.05 -51.92 67.88
N ILE A 93 43.07 -51.36 67.23
CA ILE A 93 42.88 -50.40 66.13
C ILE A 93 42.17 -51.05 64.93
N SER A 94 42.54 -52.30 64.61
CA SER A 94 41.89 -53.04 63.53
C SER A 94 40.40 -53.23 63.81
N ARG A 95 40.05 -53.62 65.04
CA ARG A 95 38.66 -53.85 65.44
C ARG A 95 37.83 -52.56 65.50
N LEU A 96 38.40 -51.45 65.97
CA LEU A 96 37.72 -50.15 65.94
C LEU A 96 37.47 -49.68 64.50
N SER A 97 38.43 -49.91 63.61
CA SER A 97 38.28 -49.59 62.17
C SER A 97 37.19 -50.43 61.51
N GLU A 98 37.09 -51.73 61.86
CA GLU A 98 36.02 -52.62 61.39
C GLU A 98 34.63 -52.15 61.84
N ILE A 99 34.48 -51.78 63.12
CA ILE A 99 33.21 -51.26 63.66
C ILE A 99 32.81 -49.96 62.95
N GLU A 100 33.77 -49.06 62.72
CA GLU A 100 33.51 -47.79 62.03
C GLU A 100 33.01 -48.04 60.60
N GLU A 101 33.64 -48.97 59.88
CA GLU A 101 33.27 -49.30 58.51
C GLU A 101 31.91 -50.00 58.44
N GLU A 102 31.62 -50.92 59.37
CA GLU A 102 30.30 -51.55 59.48
C GLU A 102 29.20 -50.49 59.72
N CYS A 103 29.43 -49.56 60.65
CA CYS A 103 28.50 -48.47 60.92
C CYS A 103 28.25 -47.60 59.68
N LYS A 104 29.30 -47.26 58.91
CA LYS A 104 29.18 -46.47 57.67
C LYS A 104 28.34 -47.19 56.62
N GLU A 105 28.59 -48.47 56.37
CA GLU A 105 27.84 -49.23 55.37
C GLU A 105 26.38 -49.45 55.79
N LYS A 106 26.12 -49.78 57.06
CA LYS A 106 24.74 -49.91 57.57
C LYS A 106 23.96 -48.60 57.46
N LYS A 107 24.58 -47.47 57.81
CA LYS A 107 23.98 -46.13 57.64
C LYS A 107 23.61 -45.85 56.19
N LYS A 108 24.51 -46.16 55.25
CA LYS A 108 24.30 -45.98 53.80
C LYS A 108 23.15 -46.85 53.28
N ILE A 109 23.04 -48.10 53.73
CA ILE A 109 21.93 -48.99 53.39
C ILE A 109 20.61 -48.43 53.92
N LYS A 110 20.56 -48.02 55.20
CA LYS A 110 19.35 -47.48 55.81
C LYS A 110 18.88 -46.20 55.12
N LEU A 111 19.82 -45.33 54.74
CA LEU A 111 19.53 -44.08 54.04
C LEU A 111 18.95 -44.34 52.64
N LYS A 112 19.45 -45.35 51.92
CA LYS A 112 18.85 -45.80 50.65
C LYS A 112 17.43 -46.35 50.85
N GLU A 113 17.20 -47.13 51.89
CA GLU A 113 15.86 -47.66 52.22
C GLU A 113 14.85 -46.54 52.49
N LEU A 114 15.24 -45.56 53.32
CA LEU A 114 14.40 -44.40 53.65
C LEU A 114 14.09 -43.57 52.41
N ASN A 115 15.08 -43.28 51.56
CA ASN A 115 14.86 -42.54 50.32
C ASN A 115 13.87 -43.25 49.39
N LYS A 116 13.97 -44.58 49.28
CA LYS A 116 13.02 -45.37 48.48
C LYS A 116 11.60 -45.32 49.05
N LYS A 117 11.44 -45.31 50.39
CA LYS A 117 10.12 -45.14 51.03
C LYS A 117 9.54 -43.75 50.72
N THR A 118 10.34 -42.70 50.79
CA THR A 118 9.92 -41.32 50.46
C THR A 118 9.47 -41.21 49.00
N GLU A 119 10.22 -41.81 48.08
CA GLU A 119 9.86 -41.83 46.65
C GLU A 119 8.53 -42.56 46.41
N ASN A 120 8.33 -43.72 47.05
CA ASN A 120 7.07 -44.46 46.95
C ASN A 120 5.89 -43.65 47.51
N ILE A 121 6.07 -42.92 48.61
CA ILE A 121 5.02 -42.06 49.19
C ILE A 121 4.63 -40.97 48.18
N ASN A 122 5.60 -40.33 47.53
CA ASN A 122 5.31 -39.31 46.51
C ASN A 122 4.49 -39.89 45.36
N VAL A 123 4.87 -41.07 44.85
CA VAL A 123 4.12 -41.75 43.78
C VAL A 123 2.68 -42.03 44.21
N ILE A 124 2.46 -42.53 45.43
CA ILE A 124 1.12 -42.82 45.95
C ILE A 124 0.31 -41.53 46.08
N VAL A 125 0.87 -40.47 46.66
CA VAL A 125 0.17 -39.19 46.85
C VAL A 125 -0.22 -38.58 45.50
N THR A 126 0.71 -38.53 44.54
CA THR A 126 0.42 -38.03 43.19
C THR A 126 -0.65 -38.87 42.50
N GLY A 127 -0.60 -40.20 42.64
CA GLY A 127 -1.63 -41.11 42.14
C GLY A 127 -3.01 -40.84 42.74
N SER A 128 -3.10 -40.70 44.06
CA SER A 128 -4.35 -40.41 44.77
C SER A 128 -4.96 -39.07 44.37
N ILE A 129 -4.15 -38.01 44.26
CA ILE A 129 -4.62 -36.70 43.77
C ILE A 129 -5.15 -36.82 42.33
N SER A 130 -4.44 -37.56 41.48
CA SER A 130 -4.85 -37.76 40.08
C SER A 130 -6.18 -38.50 39.98
N LEU A 131 -6.38 -39.54 40.80
CA LEU A 131 -7.64 -40.28 40.85
C LEU A 131 -8.79 -39.39 41.32
N GLU A 132 -8.59 -38.60 42.37
CA GLU A 132 -9.61 -37.67 42.89
C GLU A 132 -10.04 -36.65 41.81
N ILE A 133 -9.08 -36.11 41.06
CA ILE A 133 -9.36 -35.20 39.93
C ILE A 133 -10.15 -35.91 38.83
N LEU A 134 -9.75 -37.13 38.47
CA LEU A 134 -10.42 -37.91 37.43
C LEU A 134 -11.83 -38.33 37.83
N GLU A 135 -12.08 -38.61 39.12
CA GLU A 135 -13.37 -39.07 39.64
C GLU A 135 -14.31 -37.92 40.00
N ASN A 136 -13.81 -36.68 40.14
CA ASN A 136 -14.61 -35.51 40.42
C ASN A 136 -15.50 -35.13 39.23
N GLN A 137 -16.81 -35.18 39.42
CA GLN A 137 -17.79 -34.87 38.39
C GLN A 137 -17.74 -33.39 37.94
N SER A 138 -17.61 -32.44 38.87
CA SER A 138 -17.57 -31.00 38.57
C SER A 138 -16.38 -30.65 37.68
N ILE A 139 -15.20 -31.22 37.97
CA ILE A 139 -13.99 -30.97 37.18
C ILE A 139 -14.14 -31.54 35.76
N ARG A 140 -14.74 -32.73 35.61
CA ARG A 140 -15.00 -33.32 34.29
C ARG A 140 -16.00 -32.50 33.47
N GLU A 141 -17.03 -31.97 34.11
CA GLU A 141 -18.04 -31.12 33.46
C GLU A 141 -17.41 -29.79 33.01
N GLU A 142 -16.60 -29.15 33.85
CA GLU A 142 -15.86 -27.93 33.48
C GLU A 142 -14.87 -28.17 32.34
N LEU A 143 -14.08 -29.26 32.39
CA LEU A 143 -13.17 -29.64 31.30
C LEU A 143 -13.92 -29.85 29.98
N SER A 144 -15.08 -30.50 30.02
CA SER A 144 -15.91 -30.71 28.83
C SER A 144 -16.44 -29.40 28.27
N SER A 145 -16.83 -28.46 29.14
CA SER A 145 -17.27 -27.12 28.75
C SER A 145 -16.14 -26.31 28.12
N ILE A 146 -14.96 -26.30 28.74
CA ILE A 146 -13.76 -25.63 28.19
C ILE A 146 -13.44 -26.21 26.81
N GLN A 147 -13.46 -27.52 26.67
CA GLN A 147 -13.13 -28.18 25.41
C GLN A 147 -14.17 -27.92 24.31
N TYR A 148 -15.43 -27.73 24.68
CA TYR A 148 -16.46 -27.25 23.77
C TYR A 148 -16.18 -25.80 23.31
N GLU A 149 -15.89 -24.89 24.24
CA GLU A 149 -15.56 -23.49 23.91
C GLU A 149 -14.29 -23.38 23.05
N GLU A 150 -13.25 -24.16 23.34
CA GLU A 150 -12.03 -24.23 22.53
C GLU A 150 -12.33 -24.65 21.08
N ASN A 151 -13.23 -25.60 20.89
CA ASN A 151 -13.63 -26.05 19.56
C ASN A 151 -14.45 -25.00 18.81
N GLU A 152 -15.35 -24.29 19.49
CA GLU A 152 -16.09 -23.17 18.90
C GLU A 152 -15.16 -22.01 18.54
N CYS A 153 -14.17 -21.70 19.39
CA CYS A 153 -13.16 -20.68 19.11
C CYS A 153 -12.38 -21.01 17.83
N LYS A 154 -11.91 -22.26 17.69
CA LYS A 154 -11.21 -22.73 16.47
C LYS A 154 -12.07 -22.63 15.21
N LYS A 155 -13.35 -22.95 15.28
CA LYS A 155 -14.27 -22.80 14.14
C LYS A 155 -14.40 -21.33 13.73
N GLN A 156 -14.50 -20.43 14.71
CA GLN A 156 -14.63 -19.01 14.45
C GLN A 156 -13.33 -18.40 13.88
N GLU A 157 -12.17 -18.87 14.34
CA GLU A 157 -10.86 -18.50 13.77
C GLU A 157 -10.77 -18.90 12.29
N GLN A 158 -11.13 -20.13 11.93
CA GLN A 158 -11.17 -20.58 10.54
C GLN A 158 -12.11 -19.73 9.68
N LEU A 159 -13.31 -19.40 10.19
CA LEU A 159 -14.25 -18.55 9.48
C LEU A 159 -13.68 -17.14 9.25
N ASN A 160 -12.99 -16.58 10.24
CA ASN A 160 -12.31 -15.29 10.11
C ASN A 160 -11.21 -15.32 9.04
N GLU A 161 -10.42 -16.39 8.97
CA GLU A 161 -9.41 -16.57 7.92
C GLU A 161 -10.06 -16.62 6.53
N GLU A 162 -11.16 -17.36 6.36
CA GLU A 162 -11.90 -17.41 5.09
C GLU A 162 -12.48 -16.06 4.67
N ILE A 163 -13.05 -15.31 5.63
CA ILE A 163 -13.57 -13.96 5.39
C ILE A 163 -12.44 -13.02 4.99
N ASN A 164 -11.30 -13.03 5.70
CA ASN A 164 -10.13 -12.22 5.38
C ASN A 164 -9.54 -12.55 4.00
N ALA A 165 -9.55 -13.82 3.60
CA ALA A 165 -9.16 -14.24 2.25
C ALA A 165 -10.12 -13.69 1.18
N LYS A 166 -11.44 -13.71 1.43
CA LYS A 166 -12.44 -13.09 0.53
C LYS A 166 -12.24 -11.57 0.44
N ILE A 167 -12.04 -10.88 1.56
CA ILE A 167 -11.75 -9.44 1.62
C ILE A 167 -10.49 -9.12 0.78
N SER A 168 -9.41 -9.87 0.98
CA SER A 168 -8.17 -9.70 0.22
C SER A 168 -8.36 -9.91 -1.29
N LYS A 169 -9.21 -10.88 -1.68
CA LYS A 169 -9.54 -11.12 -3.09
C LYS A 169 -10.38 -10.00 -3.69
N LEU A 170 -11.32 -9.44 -2.92
CA LEU A 170 -12.11 -8.27 -3.33
C LEU A 170 -11.22 -7.01 -3.47
N HIS A 171 -10.25 -6.79 -2.58
CA HIS A 171 -9.29 -5.68 -2.70
C HIS A 171 -8.38 -5.81 -3.92
N LYS A 172 -7.96 -7.02 -4.29
CA LYS A 172 -7.19 -7.22 -5.53
C LYS A 172 -8.00 -6.90 -6.78
N ASN A 173 -9.31 -7.18 -6.78
CA ASN A 173 -10.21 -6.75 -7.85
C ASN A 173 -10.46 -5.23 -7.85
N GLN A 174 -10.02 -4.50 -6.81
CA GLN A 174 -10.11 -3.04 -6.69
C GLN A 174 -8.83 -2.32 -7.16
N SER A 175 -7.78 -3.06 -7.56
CA SER A 175 -6.51 -2.50 -8.09
C SER A 175 -6.74 -1.49 -9.21
N ASP A 176 -7.66 -1.80 -10.12
CA ASP A 176 -8.02 -0.97 -11.28
C ASP A 176 -8.35 0.49 -10.90
N TYR A 177 -8.92 0.70 -9.71
CA TYR A 177 -9.31 2.01 -9.22
C TYR A 177 -8.12 2.84 -8.71
N ASN A 178 -7.12 2.21 -8.10
CA ASN A 178 -5.92 2.91 -7.67
C ASN A 178 -5.06 3.32 -8.87
N ASP A 179 -5.03 2.47 -9.88
CA ASP A 179 -4.34 2.73 -11.14
C ASP A 179 -5.03 3.87 -11.90
N PHE A 180 -6.36 3.91 -11.90
CA PHE A 180 -7.13 5.05 -12.39
C PHE A 180 -6.81 6.35 -11.66
N LYS A 181 -6.73 6.32 -10.31
CA LYS A 181 -6.35 7.51 -9.52
C LYS A 181 -4.95 8.01 -9.91
N ILE A 182 -3.97 7.11 -10.01
CA ILE A 182 -2.59 7.45 -10.38
C ILE A 182 -2.57 8.09 -11.77
N TYR A 183 -3.23 7.45 -12.74
CA TYR A 183 -3.37 7.96 -14.09
C TYR A 183 -3.99 9.37 -14.11
N LEU A 184 -5.17 9.53 -13.50
CA LEU A 184 -5.93 10.78 -13.56
C LEU A 184 -5.19 11.93 -12.88
N ASN A 185 -4.55 11.66 -11.73
CA ASN A 185 -3.73 12.66 -11.06
C ASN A 185 -2.52 13.08 -11.91
N GLY A 186 -1.89 12.14 -12.64
CA GLY A 186 -0.82 12.47 -13.59
C GLY A 186 -1.32 13.33 -14.75
N VAL A 187 -2.52 13.03 -15.27
CA VAL A 187 -3.16 13.85 -16.31
C VAL A 187 -3.44 15.26 -15.80
N PHE A 188 -4.09 15.41 -14.65
CA PHE A 188 -4.42 16.72 -14.05
C PHE A 188 -3.18 17.60 -13.88
N GLU A 189 -2.06 17.01 -13.47
CA GLU A 189 -0.79 17.72 -13.37
C GLU A 189 -0.26 18.18 -14.73
N SER A 190 -0.35 17.33 -15.75
CA SER A 190 0.15 17.65 -17.09
C SER A 190 -0.61 18.79 -17.78
N ILE A 191 -1.89 18.96 -17.45
CA ILE A 191 -2.77 20.01 -17.99
C ILE A 191 -2.91 21.21 -17.04
N ASN A 192 -2.17 21.22 -15.92
CA ASN A 192 -2.21 22.24 -14.88
C ASN A 192 -3.63 22.49 -14.33
N LEU A 193 -4.37 21.40 -14.10
CA LEU A 193 -5.67 21.42 -13.43
C LEU A 193 -5.47 21.24 -11.92
N HIS A 194 -5.97 22.19 -11.13
CA HIS A 194 -5.80 22.24 -9.66
C HIS A 194 -6.76 21.31 -8.89
N ILE A 195 -7.05 20.14 -9.47
CA ILE A 195 -7.93 19.11 -8.92
C ILE A 195 -7.13 17.81 -8.81
N ARG A 196 -7.33 17.06 -7.73
CA ARG A 196 -6.76 15.74 -7.51
C ARG A 196 -7.81 14.78 -6.95
N LEU A 197 -7.61 13.49 -7.20
CA LEU A 197 -8.30 12.40 -6.51
C LEU A 197 -7.49 11.98 -5.29
N LYS A 198 -8.13 12.04 -4.11
CA LYS A 198 -7.60 11.47 -2.86
C LYS A 198 -8.41 10.25 -2.47
N SER A 199 -7.74 9.25 -1.90
CA SER A 199 -8.37 8.06 -1.36
C SER A 199 -8.92 8.34 0.04
N ASP A 200 -10.12 7.87 0.30
CA ASP A 200 -10.68 7.74 1.64
C ASP A 200 -10.39 6.32 2.14
N GLU A 201 -9.48 6.18 3.12
CA GLU A 201 -9.09 4.89 3.69
C GLU A 201 -10.24 4.16 4.38
N THR A 202 -11.26 4.90 4.84
CA THR A 202 -12.43 4.34 5.52
C THR A 202 -13.52 3.87 4.56
N THR A 203 -13.78 4.60 3.47
CA THR A 203 -14.86 4.25 2.52
C THR A 203 -14.37 3.59 1.24
N GLN A 204 -13.05 3.55 1.02
CA GLN A 204 -12.41 3.02 -0.20
C GLN A 204 -12.90 3.70 -1.48
N ASN A 205 -13.41 4.92 -1.36
CA ASN A 205 -13.81 5.78 -2.47
C ASN A 205 -12.76 6.85 -2.74
N TYR A 206 -12.89 7.52 -3.90
CA TYR A 206 -12.16 8.74 -4.18
C TYR A 206 -13.05 9.95 -3.96
N TYR A 207 -12.45 11.01 -3.46
CA TYR A 207 -13.06 12.34 -3.44
C TYR A 207 -12.17 13.32 -4.21
N LEU A 208 -12.82 14.33 -4.78
CA LEU A 208 -12.15 15.43 -5.45
C LEU A 208 -11.56 16.36 -4.40
N TYR A 209 -10.37 16.88 -4.70
CA TYR A 209 -9.61 17.68 -3.78
C TYR A 209 -8.92 18.82 -4.52
N HIS A 210 -9.04 20.05 -4.03
CA HIS A 210 -8.33 21.19 -4.57
C HIS A 210 -6.94 21.27 -3.93
N ASP A 211 -5.88 21.21 -4.74
CA ASP A 211 -4.50 21.14 -4.25
C ASP A 211 -4.00 22.45 -3.63
N LEU A 212 -4.29 23.60 -4.24
CA LEU A 212 -3.89 24.92 -3.74
C LEU A 212 -4.64 25.36 -2.47
N GLU A 213 -5.97 25.21 -2.47
CA GLU A 213 -6.81 25.64 -1.34
C GLU A 213 -6.90 24.59 -0.23
N ASN A 214 -6.38 23.38 -0.48
CA ASN A 214 -6.33 22.28 0.47
C ASN A 214 -7.72 21.86 0.99
N ILE A 215 -8.76 22.00 0.14
CA ILE A 215 -10.16 21.70 0.45
C ILE A 215 -10.70 20.49 -0.31
N SER A 216 -11.64 19.77 0.29
CA SER A 216 -12.42 18.74 -0.40
C SER A 216 -13.47 19.40 -1.30
N LEU A 217 -13.59 18.90 -2.53
CA LEU A 217 -14.56 19.38 -3.52
C LEU A 217 -15.69 18.38 -3.67
N ASN A 218 -16.91 18.89 -3.85
CA ASN A 218 -18.03 18.12 -4.35
C ASN A 218 -18.18 18.30 -5.86
N ILE A 219 -18.98 17.45 -6.49
CA ILE A 219 -19.31 17.57 -7.92
C ILE A 219 -19.91 18.95 -8.27
N LYS A 220 -20.59 19.59 -7.33
CA LYS A 220 -21.18 20.93 -7.54
C LYS A 220 -20.14 22.05 -7.56
N ASP A 221 -18.94 21.78 -7.05
CA ASP A 221 -17.87 22.77 -6.88
C ASP A 221 -16.93 22.81 -8.10
N ILE A 222 -17.12 21.91 -9.08
CA ILE A 222 -16.38 21.87 -10.34
C ILE A 222 -17.27 22.30 -11.52
N SER A 223 -16.64 22.90 -12.52
CA SER A 223 -17.27 23.36 -13.76
C SER A 223 -17.81 22.20 -14.60
N GLU A 224 -18.75 22.50 -15.50
CA GLU A 224 -19.24 21.50 -16.48
C GLU A 224 -18.11 20.98 -17.39
N GLY A 225 -17.14 21.84 -17.75
CA GLY A 225 -15.96 21.43 -18.48
C GLY A 225 -15.10 20.42 -17.72
N GLU A 226 -14.86 20.62 -16.42
CA GLU A 226 -14.10 19.67 -15.61
C GLU A 226 -14.85 18.33 -15.44
N LYS A 227 -16.18 18.37 -15.26
CA LYS A 227 -17.00 17.14 -15.23
C LYS A 227 -16.88 16.35 -16.53
N ASN A 228 -17.01 17.03 -17.66
CA ASN A 228 -16.89 16.42 -18.99
C ASN A 228 -15.50 15.82 -19.21
N LEU A 229 -14.45 16.49 -18.74
CA LEU A 229 -13.08 16.02 -18.87
C LEU A 229 -12.85 14.76 -18.03
N ILE A 230 -13.28 14.77 -16.76
CA ILE A 230 -13.17 13.61 -15.87
C ILE A 230 -13.93 12.41 -16.44
N ALA A 231 -15.15 12.64 -16.95
CA ALA A 231 -15.96 11.60 -17.57
C ALA A 231 -15.28 11.02 -18.83
N PHE A 232 -14.73 11.87 -19.68
CA PHE A 232 -13.99 11.44 -20.87
C PHE A 232 -12.73 10.64 -20.49
N LEU A 233 -11.98 11.07 -19.48
CA LEU A 233 -10.76 10.38 -19.04
C LEU A 233 -11.05 9.04 -18.39
N PHE A 234 -12.12 8.94 -17.61
CA PHE A 234 -12.61 7.67 -17.10
C PHE A 234 -12.97 6.73 -18.25
N PHE A 235 -13.77 7.20 -19.20
CA PHE A 235 -14.12 6.43 -20.40
C PHE A 235 -12.87 5.99 -21.17
N TYR A 236 -11.91 6.89 -21.41
CA TYR A 236 -10.68 6.60 -22.12
C TYR A 236 -9.83 5.55 -21.39
N PHE A 237 -9.66 5.68 -20.06
CA PHE A 237 -8.92 4.72 -19.25
C PHE A 237 -9.54 3.31 -19.34
N GLU A 238 -10.86 3.23 -19.27
CA GLU A 238 -11.61 1.97 -19.36
C GLU A 238 -11.52 1.27 -20.72
N LEU A 239 -11.00 1.91 -21.77
CA LEU A 239 -10.79 1.26 -23.08
C LEU A 239 -9.63 0.27 -23.09
N PHE A 240 -8.72 0.32 -22.12
CA PHE A 240 -7.45 -0.41 -22.14
C PHE A 240 -7.37 -1.49 -21.04
N GLU A 241 -6.64 -2.57 -21.32
CA GLU A 241 -6.35 -3.65 -20.36
C GLU A 241 -5.18 -3.31 -19.43
N ASP A 242 -4.34 -2.35 -19.82
CA ASP A 242 -3.12 -1.98 -19.09
C ASP A 242 -3.08 -0.51 -18.67
N GLU A 243 -2.31 -0.25 -17.61
CA GLU A 243 -2.13 1.06 -16.99
C GLU A 243 -1.43 2.10 -17.88
N LYS A 244 -0.77 1.69 -18.96
CA LYS A 244 -0.08 2.59 -19.91
C LYS A 244 -0.95 2.98 -21.09
N GLN A 245 -2.17 2.43 -21.16
CA GLN A 245 -3.11 2.62 -22.25
C GLN A 245 -2.50 2.23 -23.62
N GLU A 246 -1.82 1.08 -23.68
CA GLU A 246 -1.20 0.57 -24.90
C GLU A 246 -2.05 -0.53 -25.58
N THR A 247 -2.77 -1.33 -24.80
CA THR A 247 -3.51 -2.53 -25.20
C THR A 247 -5.00 -2.32 -24.98
N ILE A 248 -5.76 -2.27 -26.08
CA ILE A 248 -7.23 -2.14 -26.02
C ILE A 248 -7.86 -3.44 -25.50
N LYS A 249 -8.91 -3.32 -24.70
CA LYS A 249 -9.71 -4.47 -24.24
C LYS A 249 -10.26 -5.27 -25.41
N SER A 250 -9.89 -6.55 -25.47
CA SER A 250 -10.19 -7.47 -26.57
C SER A 250 -11.69 -7.71 -26.80
N ASN A 251 -12.54 -7.43 -25.80
CA ASN A 251 -14.00 -7.50 -25.90
C ASN A 251 -14.63 -6.28 -26.61
N ILE A 252 -13.88 -5.20 -26.84
CA ILE A 252 -14.39 -3.98 -27.51
C ILE A 252 -14.18 -4.09 -29.02
N LYS A 253 -15.25 -4.32 -29.78
CA LYS A 253 -15.22 -4.41 -31.25
C LYS A 253 -15.46 -3.07 -31.94
N THR A 254 -16.36 -2.25 -31.39
CA THR A 254 -16.80 -0.99 -31.98
C THR A 254 -16.76 0.09 -30.91
N LEU A 255 -16.19 1.23 -31.29
CA LEU A 255 -16.10 2.40 -30.42
C LEU A 255 -16.97 3.52 -31.00
N ILE A 256 -17.83 4.10 -30.16
CA ILE A 256 -18.67 5.24 -30.52
C ILE A 256 -18.39 6.36 -29.52
N ILE A 257 -18.00 7.52 -30.03
CA ILE A 257 -17.69 8.71 -29.24
C ILE A 257 -18.58 9.84 -29.75
N ASP A 258 -19.49 10.31 -28.91
CA ASP A 258 -20.39 11.42 -29.22
C ASP A 258 -19.88 12.72 -28.60
N ASP A 259 -19.65 13.70 -29.46
CA ASP A 259 -19.20 15.06 -29.14
C ASP A 259 -18.16 15.16 -28.02
N PRO A 260 -16.97 14.56 -28.19
CA PRO A 260 -16.01 14.45 -27.11
C PRO A 260 -15.38 15.77 -26.68
N ILE A 261 -15.55 16.84 -27.46
CA ILE A 261 -14.99 18.17 -27.21
C ILE A 261 -16.16 19.13 -26.96
N ASN A 262 -16.71 19.10 -25.75
CA ASN A 262 -17.83 19.94 -25.37
C ASN A 262 -17.55 20.69 -24.07
N SER A 263 -17.75 22.01 -24.12
CA SER A 263 -17.64 22.91 -22.96
C SER A 263 -16.23 22.94 -22.33
N PHE A 264 -15.19 22.71 -23.13
CA PHE A 264 -13.81 22.84 -22.71
C PHE A 264 -13.22 24.21 -23.02
N ASP A 265 -12.35 24.70 -22.14
CA ASP A 265 -11.39 25.74 -22.49
C ASP A 265 -10.36 25.23 -23.52
N GLU A 266 -9.50 26.13 -23.99
CA GLU A 266 -8.52 25.81 -25.03
C GLU A 266 -7.51 24.73 -24.61
N ALA A 267 -7.08 24.71 -23.35
CA ALA A 267 -6.08 23.75 -22.87
C ALA A 267 -6.68 22.34 -22.77
N ASN A 268 -7.84 22.22 -22.14
CA ASN A 268 -8.58 20.97 -22.00
C ASN A 268 -9.02 20.42 -23.36
N ARG A 269 -9.47 21.29 -24.27
CA ARG A 269 -9.80 20.93 -25.66
C ARG A 269 -8.60 20.32 -26.37
N PHE A 270 -7.43 20.96 -26.30
CA PHE A 270 -6.23 20.46 -26.96
C PHE A 270 -5.83 19.06 -26.46
N TYR A 271 -5.90 18.85 -25.14
CA TYR A 271 -5.55 17.56 -24.54
C TYR A 271 -6.48 16.44 -25.01
N VAL A 272 -7.80 16.65 -24.94
CA VAL A 272 -8.80 15.67 -25.39
C VAL A 272 -8.65 15.36 -26.88
N LEU A 273 -8.36 16.38 -27.70
CA LEU A 273 -8.12 16.24 -29.12
C LEU A 273 -6.94 15.30 -29.42
N GLU A 274 -5.84 15.42 -28.68
CA GLU A 274 -4.70 14.51 -28.82
C GLU A 274 -5.01 13.09 -28.36
N LEU A 275 -5.84 12.89 -27.33
CA LEU A 275 -6.32 11.57 -26.93
C LEU A 275 -7.18 10.93 -28.03
N ILE A 276 -8.10 11.68 -28.64
CA ILE A 276 -8.90 11.19 -29.77
C ILE A 276 -8.00 10.77 -30.95
N LYS A 277 -6.98 11.58 -31.27
CA LYS A 277 -6.01 11.22 -32.32
C LYS A 277 -5.23 9.95 -31.98
N LYS A 278 -4.94 9.68 -30.70
CA LYS A 278 -4.35 8.40 -30.27
C LYS A 278 -5.34 7.26 -30.53
N VAL A 279 -6.60 7.40 -30.09
CA VAL A 279 -7.67 6.41 -30.34
C VAL A 279 -7.79 6.07 -31.82
N LEU A 280 -7.78 7.08 -32.70
CA LEU A 280 -7.87 6.91 -34.15
C LEU A 280 -6.67 6.15 -34.76
N LYS A 281 -5.51 6.15 -34.10
CA LYS A 281 -4.33 5.36 -34.50
C LYS A 281 -4.33 3.96 -33.90
N SER A 282 -5.18 3.70 -32.92
CA SER A 282 -5.27 2.42 -32.24
C SER A 282 -6.00 1.38 -33.11
N LYS A 283 -5.78 0.10 -32.81
CA LYS A 283 -6.29 -1.03 -33.61
C LYS A 283 -7.74 -1.42 -33.26
N PHE A 284 -8.65 -0.46 -33.16
CA PHE A 284 -10.08 -0.78 -33.09
C PHE A 284 -10.58 -1.27 -34.45
N ASN A 285 -11.51 -2.24 -34.47
CA ASN A 285 -12.08 -2.72 -35.74
C ASN A 285 -12.94 -1.64 -36.41
N GLN A 286 -13.66 -0.84 -35.63
CA GLN A 286 -14.51 0.24 -36.15
C GLN A 286 -14.67 1.35 -35.10
N ILE A 287 -14.50 2.60 -35.55
CA ILE A 287 -14.65 3.80 -34.71
C ILE A 287 -15.64 4.75 -35.38
N PHE A 288 -16.60 5.26 -34.61
CA PHE A 288 -17.47 6.37 -34.98
C PHE A 288 -17.23 7.53 -34.03
N ILE A 289 -16.96 8.71 -34.59
CA ILE A 289 -16.80 9.95 -33.84
C ILE A 289 -17.80 10.96 -34.38
N PHE A 290 -18.66 11.47 -33.52
CA PHE A 290 -19.59 12.54 -33.82
C PHE A 290 -19.05 13.84 -33.25
N ILE A 291 -19.10 14.91 -34.06
CA ILE A 291 -18.55 16.22 -33.71
C ILE A 291 -19.53 17.27 -34.24
N HIS A 292 -19.82 18.30 -33.43
CA HIS A 292 -20.68 19.40 -33.86
C HIS A 292 -19.91 20.59 -34.46
N SER A 293 -18.63 20.75 -34.10
CA SER A 293 -17.78 21.86 -34.51
C SER A 293 -16.90 21.50 -35.72
N TRP A 294 -17.02 22.26 -36.81
CA TRP A 294 -16.20 22.02 -38.01
C TRP A 294 -14.70 22.29 -37.77
N ASN A 295 -14.37 23.18 -36.83
CA ASN A 295 -12.98 23.43 -36.43
C ASN A 295 -12.37 22.16 -35.82
N ASP A 296 -13.04 21.58 -34.82
CA ASP A 296 -12.55 20.38 -34.14
C ASP A 296 -12.55 19.16 -35.07
N PHE A 297 -13.53 19.07 -35.98
CA PHE A 297 -13.52 18.09 -37.07
C PHE A 297 -12.26 18.23 -37.94
N CYS A 298 -11.90 19.44 -38.37
CA CYS A 298 -10.68 19.67 -39.15
C CYS A 298 -9.43 19.28 -38.37
N ASP A 299 -9.35 19.63 -37.08
CA ASP A 299 -8.20 19.36 -36.23
C ASP A 299 -8.02 17.85 -35.94
N ILE A 300 -9.12 17.12 -35.75
CA ILE A 300 -9.13 15.67 -35.54
C ILE A 300 -8.77 14.93 -36.84
N THR A 301 -9.36 15.36 -37.96
CA THR A 301 -9.12 14.72 -39.27
C THR A 301 -7.81 15.13 -39.92
N TYR A 302 -7.12 16.12 -39.36
CA TYR A 302 -5.83 16.57 -39.86
C TYR A 302 -4.83 15.41 -39.92
N ARG A 303 -4.25 15.18 -41.11
CA ARG A 303 -3.33 14.08 -41.46
C ARG A 303 -3.96 12.69 -41.56
N LEU A 304 -5.28 12.52 -41.41
CA LEU A 304 -5.94 11.31 -41.87
C LEU A 304 -5.87 11.28 -43.41
N LYS A 305 -5.04 10.38 -43.95
CA LYS A 305 -4.82 10.19 -45.38
C LYS A 305 -5.05 8.71 -45.70
N GLY A 306 -5.88 8.41 -46.68
CA GLY A 306 -6.15 7.03 -47.11
C GLY A 306 -7.63 6.77 -47.38
N GLU A 307 -7.95 5.54 -47.80
CA GLU A 307 -9.33 5.09 -48.06
C GLU A 307 -10.01 4.49 -46.83
N ASP A 308 -9.27 4.35 -45.72
CA ASP A 308 -9.74 3.70 -44.48
C ASP A 308 -10.68 4.57 -43.63
N HIS A 309 -11.01 5.78 -44.10
CA HIS A 309 -11.83 6.73 -43.39
C HIS A 309 -12.97 7.24 -44.28
N ASN A 310 -14.16 7.41 -43.69
CA ASN A 310 -15.32 7.97 -44.36
C ASN A 310 -15.85 9.14 -43.53
N PHE A 311 -16.09 10.27 -44.20
CA PHE A 311 -16.64 11.46 -43.56
C PHE A 311 -18.08 11.69 -44.01
N TYR A 312 -18.92 12.05 -43.04
CA TYR A 312 -20.34 12.29 -43.23
C TYR A 312 -20.75 13.57 -42.52
N GLU A 313 -21.63 14.33 -43.15
CA GLU A 313 -22.28 15.49 -42.55
C GLU A 313 -23.77 15.20 -42.41
N VAL A 314 -24.33 15.52 -41.25
CA VAL A 314 -25.76 15.37 -40.97
C VAL A 314 -26.45 16.69 -41.33
N TYR A 315 -27.39 16.63 -42.25
CA TYR A 315 -28.23 17.76 -42.64
C TYR A 315 -29.68 17.56 -42.22
N LYS A 316 -30.42 18.65 -42.13
CA LYS A 316 -31.88 18.66 -42.04
C LYS A 316 -32.46 19.36 -43.24
N ASP A 317 -33.49 18.79 -43.84
CA ASP A 317 -34.26 19.47 -44.86
C ASP A 317 -35.26 20.46 -44.23
N HIS A 318 -35.99 21.19 -45.09
CA HIS A 318 -37.03 22.13 -44.69
C HIS A 318 -38.22 21.47 -43.98
N GLN A 319 -38.37 20.15 -44.05
CA GLN A 319 -39.41 19.38 -43.35
C GLN A 319 -38.90 18.84 -42.00
N GLY A 320 -37.63 19.12 -41.65
CA GLY A 320 -36.99 18.61 -40.45
C GLY A 320 -36.47 17.17 -40.58
N THR A 321 -36.54 16.56 -41.77
CA THR A 321 -36.02 15.21 -42.02
C THR A 321 -34.50 15.26 -42.04
N SER A 322 -33.86 14.37 -41.27
CA SER A 322 -32.40 14.28 -41.20
C SER A 322 -31.86 13.33 -42.27
N PHE A 323 -30.78 13.73 -42.95
CA PHE A 323 -30.10 12.90 -43.94
C PHE A 323 -28.57 13.03 -43.83
N LEU A 324 -27.86 12.02 -44.32
CA LEU A 324 -26.41 11.93 -44.29
C LEU A 324 -25.83 12.18 -45.68
N GLU A 325 -24.89 13.11 -45.78
CA GLU A 325 -24.13 13.33 -47.00
C GLU A 325 -22.67 12.90 -46.79
N LYS A 326 -22.18 12.00 -47.65
CA LYS A 326 -20.79 11.56 -47.63
C LYS A 326 -19.92 12.52 -48.41
N PHE A 327 -18.81 12.96 -47.84
CA PHE A 327 -17.82 13.79 -48.52
C PHE A 327 -16.41 13.20 -48.43
N LYS A 328 -15.57 13.53 -49.42
CA LYS A 328 -14.19 13.00 -49.52
C LYS A 328 -13.11 14.02 -49.14
N LYS A 329 -13.34 15.29 -49.43
CA LYS A 329 -12.35 16.36 -49.21
C LYS A 329 -12.77 17.20 -48.02
N VAL A 330 -11.96 17.17 -46.96
CA VAL A 330 -12.10 18.08 -45.82
C VAL A 330 -11.74 19.49 -46.29
N LYS A 331 -12.68 20.41 -46.11
CA LYS A 331 -12.51 21.84 -46.41
C LYS A 331 -12.07 22.55 -45.13
N THR A 332 -11.21 23.56 -45.25
CA THR A 332 -10.88 24.41 -44.11
C THR A 332 -12.14 25.12 -43.58
N PRO A 333 -12.19 25.49 -42.29
CA PRO A 333 -13.39 26.12 -41.72
C PRO A 333 -13.85 27.36 -42.49
N TYR A 334 -12.92 28.25 -42.82
CA TYR A 334 -13.21 29.43 -43.63
C TYR A 334 -13.79 29.08 -45.00
N LYS A 335 -13.18 28.11 -45.71
CA LYS A 335 -13.62 27.71 -47.06
C LYS A 335 -15.01 27.07 -47.04
N LYS A 336 -15.31 26.24 -46.03
CA LYS A 336 -16.63 25.63 -45.85
C LYS A 336 -17.71 26.71 -45.68
N LEU A 337 -17.49 27.66 -44.76
CA LEU A 337 -18.42 28.79 -44.55
C LEU A 337 -18.57 29.65 -45.80
N PHE A 338 -17.46 29.93 -46.50
CA PHE A 338 -17.48 30.70 -47.73
C PHE A 338 -18.36 30.04 -48.80
N GLN A 339 -18.22 28.73 -49.00
CA GLN A 339 -19.00 27.99 -49.99
C GLN A 339 -20.49 27.91 -49.64
N GLU A 340 -20.82 27.77 -48.36
CA GLU A 340 -22.23 27.82 -47.89
C GLU A 340 -22.86 29.19 -48.20
N ILE A 341 -22.12 30.28 -47.94
CA ILE A 341 -22.57 31.64 -48.27
C ILE A 341 -22.65 31.85 -49.78
N TYR A 342 -21.71 31.28 -50.55
CA TYR A 342 -21.73 31.33 -52.00
C TYR A 342 -22.98 30.67 -52.56
N GLU A 343 -23.32 29.45 -52.13
CA GLU A 343 -24.55 28.76 -52.56
C GLU A 343 -25.80 29.53 -52.10
N LEU A 344 -25.79 30.07 -50.89
CA LEU A 344 -26.86 30.93 -50.39
C LEU A 344 -27.05 32.19 -51.25
N SER A 345 -25.96 32.79 -51.73
CA SER A 345 -25.99 33.97 -52.59
C SER A 345 -26.62 33.72 -53.96
N ARG A 346 -26.70 32.45 -54.40
CA ARG A 346 -27.29 32.06 -55.68
C ARG A 346 -28.80 31.82 -55.58
N LYS A 347 -29.33 31.63 -54.38
CA LYS A 347 -30.77 31.49 -54.15
C LYS A 347 -31.54 32.76 -54.53
N SER A 348 -32.75 32.59 -55.01
CA SER A 348 -33.71 33.63 -55.36
C SER A 348 -34.85 33.69 -54.35
N GLN A 349 -35.72 34.70 -54.48
CA GLN A 349 -36.93 34.82 -53.65
C GLN A 349 -37.80 33.56 -53.70
N LYS A 350 -37.80 32.86 -54.84
CA LYS A 350 -38.64 31.67 -55.08
C LYS A 350 -38.13 30.43 -54.35
N ASP A 351 -36.87 30.45 -53.93
CA ASP A 351 -36.21 29.36 -53.21
C ASP A 351 -36.33 29.52 -51.69
N ILE A 352 -36.98 30.60 -51.24
CA ILE A 352 -37.25 30.87 -49.83
C ILE A 352 -38.48 30.06 -49.42
N VAL A 353 -38.29 29.16 -48.46
CA VAL A 353 -39.36 28.48 -47.73
C VAL A 353 -39.51 29.18 -46.38
N GLU A 354 -40.72 29.55 -45.98
CA GLU A 354 -41.00 30.42 -44.83
C GLU A 354 -40.58 29.84 -43.46
N GLU A 355 -40.24 28.54 -43.40
CA GLU A 355 -39.94 27.79 -42.17
C GLU A 355 -38.47 27.32 -42.06
N ASP A 356 -37.60 27.70 -43.00
CA ASP A 356 -36.24 27.17 -43.05
C ASP A 356 -35.30 27.86 -42.04
N CYS A 357 -35.06 27.18 -40.92
CA CYS A 357 -34.23 27.69 -39.84
C CYS A 357 -32.75 27.91 -40.23
N TYR A 358 -32.32 27.30 -41.34
CA TYR A 358 -31.02 27.49 -41.97
C TYR A 358 -30.67 28.97 -42.21
N TYR A 359 -31.67 29.78 -42.54
CA TYR A 359 -31.46 31.21 -42.82
C TYR A 359 -31.10 32.02 -41.56
N TYR A 360 -31.56 31.63 -40.37
CA TYR A 360 -31.33 32.41 -39.15
C TYR A 360 -29.88 32.37 -38.67
N HIS A 361 -29.18 31.24 -38.83
CA HIS A 361 -27.79 31.09 -38.40
C HIS A 361 -26.78 31.61 -39.43
N SER A 362 -27.21 31.80 -40.68
CA SER A 362 -26.36 32.18 -41.81
C SER A 362 -25.78 33.60 -41.68
N ILE A 363 -26.44 34.54 -40.99
CA ILE A 363 -25.93 35.92 -40.80
C ILE A 363 -24.60 35.94 -40.02
N ASN A 364 -24.49 35.12 -38.98
CA ASN A 364 -23.25 35.02 -38.19
C ASN A 364 -22.12 34.45 -39.04
N SER A 365 -22.42 33.46 -39.89
CA SER A 365 -21.45 32.92 -40.86
C SER A 365 -21.01 33.99 -41.87
N ILE A 366 -21.95 34.78 -42.42
CA ILE A 366 -21.67 35.91 -43.32
C ILE A 366 -20.74 36.92 -42.66
N ARG A 367 -21.03 37.29 -41.40
CA ARG A 367 -20.18 38.20 -40.63
C ARG A 367 -18.77 37.64 -40.47
N ARG A 368 -18.64 36.41 -40.00
CA ARG A 368 -17.35 35.75 -39.75
C ARG A 368 -16.50 35.68 -41.01
N VAL A 369 -17.10 35.28 -42.14
CA VAL A 369 -16.37 35.23 -43.42
C VAL A 369 -15.92 36.61 -43.88
N PHE A 370 -16.72 37.65 -43.65
CA PHE A 370 -16.32 39.00 -44.01
C PHE A 370 -15.22 39.55 -43.10
N GLU A 371 -15.31 39.34 -41.79
CA GLU A 371 -14.28 39.73 -40.83
C GLU A 371 -12.94 39.02 -41.11
N GLU A 372 -12.97 37.71 -41.38
CA GLU A 372 -11.78 36.95 -41.73
C GLU A 372 -11.20 37.39 -43.09
N PHE A 373 -12.04 37.68 -44.09
CA PHE A 373 -11.58 38.28 -45.36
C PHE A 373 -10.89 39.62 -45.15
N LEU A 374 -11.48 40.52 -44.35
CA LEU A 374 -10.92 41.84 -44.06
C LEU A 374 -9.63 41.75 -43.26
N SER A 375 -9.46 40.74 -42.41
CA SER A 375 -8.21 40.52 -41.67
C SER A 375 -6.98 40.32 -42.58
N PHE A 376 -7.18 39.84 -43.81
CA PHE A 376 -6.11 39.75 -44.82
C PHE A 376 -5.81 41.09 -45.52
N LYS A 377 -6.70 42.09 -45.38
CA LYS A 377 -6.63 43.38 -46.09
C LYS A 377 -6.30 44.55 -45.15
N LEU A 378 -6.63 44.44 -43.87
CA LEU A 378 -6.45 45.46 -42.84
C LEU A 378 -5.48 44.96 -41.76
N LYS A 379 -4.62 45.86 -41.25
CA LYS A 379 -3.61 45.54 -40.22
C LYS A 379 -4.22 45.34 -38.83
N ASN A 380 -5.34 46.00 -38.56
CA ASN A 380 -6.14 45.79 -37.38
C ASN A 380 -7.35 44.98 -37.83
N SER A 381 -7.74 43.99 -37.04
CA SER A 381 -8.98 43.23 -37.21
C SER A 381 -10.17 44.16 -36.93
N ASP A 382 -10.36 45.15 -37.78
CA ASP A 382 -11.47 46.09 -37.70
C ASP A 382 -12.72 45.26 -37.95
N LEU A 383 -13.52 45.14 -36.89
CA LEU A 383 -14.79 44.41 -36.91
C LEU A 383 -15.59 44.89 -38.11
N ALA A 384 -16.34 44.00 -38.74
CA ALA A 384 -17.17 44.31 -39.91
C ALA A 384 -18.37 45.18 -39.52
N GLN A 385 -18.13 46.36 -38.95
CA GLN A 385 -19.06 47.25 -38.27
C GLN A 385 -19.29 48.52 -39.08
N LYS A 386 -20.44 49.16 -38.83
CA LYS A 386 -20.82 50.39 -39.52
C LYS A 386 -19.85 51.56 -39.26
N SER A 387 -19.24 51.62 -38.08
CA SER A 387 -18.21 52.61 -37.76
C SER A 387 -17.00 52.52 -38.69
N ASN A 388 -16.69 51.30 -39.16
CA ASN A 388 -15.50 51.00 -39.96
C ASN A 388 -15.80 51.01 -41.47
N GLN A 389 -16.96 51.55 -41.87
CA GLN A 389 -17.35 51.64 -43.26
C GLN A 389 -16.34 52.44 -44.12
N PRO A 390 -15.79 53.59 -43.67
CA PRO A 390 -14.79 54.33 -44.43
C PRO A 390 -13.54 53.50 -44.78
N GLU A 391 -13.05 52.70 -43.84
CA GLU A 391 -11.88 51.83 -44.00
C GLU A 391 -12.17 50.71 -45.01
N ILE A 392 -13.37 50.13 -44.97
CA ILE A 392 -13.82 49.10 -45.92
C ILE A 392 -13.99 49.68 -47.33
N GLU A 393 -14.45 50.93 -47.45
CA GLU A 393 -14.50 51.66 -48.72
C GLU A 393 -13.09 51.93 -49.25
N GLU A 394 -12.13 52.24 -48.37
CA GLU A 394 -10.73 52.43 -48.73
C GLU A 394 -10.08 51.13 -49.23
N VAL A 395 -10.36 49.98 -48.59
CA VAL A 395 -9.93 48.66 -49.10
C VAL A 395 -10.43 48.46 -50.53
N TYR A 396 -11.71 48.74 -50.77
CA TYR A 396 -12.30 48.62 -52.10
C TYR A 396 -11.57 49.50 -53.13
N ARG A 397 -11.33 50.76 -52.79
CA ARG A 397 -10.62 51.69 -53.68
C ARG A 397 -9.21 51.23 -53.98
N LYS A 398 -8.46 50.81 -52.95
CA LYS A 398 -7.05 50.36 -53.09
C LYS A 398 -6.94 49.11 -53.96
N MET A 399 -7.85 48.15 -53.79
CA MET A 399 -7.78 46.87 -54.48
C MET A 399 -8.36 46.91 -55.91
N THR A 400 -9.41 47.71 -56.13
CA THR A 400 -10.07 47.80 -57.45
C THR A 400 -9.58 48.95 -58.32
N GLY A 401 -8.86 49.92 -57.75
CA GLY A 401 -8.48 51.17 -58.41
C GLY A 401 -9.64 52.15 -58.67
N ASN A 402 -10.85 51.82 -58.22
CA ASN A 402 -12.06 52.60 -58.49
C ASN A 402 -12.76 53.05 -57.20
N GLU A 403 -13.32 54.25 -57.22
CA GLU A 403 -14.19 54.71 -56.13
C GLU A 403 -15.48 53.88 -56.08
N MET A 404 -15.93 53.55 -54.87
CA MET A 404 -17.18 52.84 -54.67
C MET A 404 -18.37 53.74 -55.02
N SER A 405 -19.29 53.27 -55.85
CA SER A 405 -20.48 54.05 -56.23
C SER A 405 -21.40 54.33 -55.02
N ASN A 406 -22.10 55.48 -55.02
CA ASN A 406 -23.01 55.88 -53.93
C ASN A 406 -24.03 54.78 -53.58
N ASN A 407 -24.59 54.11 -54.59
CA ASN A 407 -25.52 52.99 -54.37
C ASN A 407 -24.84 51.83 -53.63
N LYS A 408 -23.59 51.50 -53.97
CA LYS A 408 -22.84 50.43 -53.31
C LYS A 408 -22.43 50.82 -51.89
N LYS A 409 -22.11 52.08 -51.62
CA LYS A 409 -21.87 52.62 -50.26
C LYS A 409 -23.10 52.50 -49.36
N ILE A 410 -24.28 52.85 -49.87
CA ILE A 410 -25.55 52.68 -49.14
C ILE A 410 -25.80 51.21 -48.83
N LYS A 411 -25.59 50.32 -49.81
CA LYS A 411 -25.71 48.86 -49.63
C LYS A 411 -24.71 48.30 -48.63
N LEU A 412 -23.46 48.79 -48.63
CA LEU A 412 -22.45 48.43 -47.64
C LEU A 412 -22.92 48.80 -46.23
N GLY A 413 -23.39 50.03 -46.01
CA GLY A 413 -23.89 50.46 -44.71
C GLY A 413 -25.11 49.65 -44.23
N SER A 414 -26.01 49.29 -45.14
CA SER A 414 -27.14 48.41 -44.83
C SER A 414 -26.67 46.99 -44.47
N PHE A 415 -25.73 46.43 -45.25
CA PHE A 415 -25.13 45.12 -44.99
C PHE A 415 -24.44 45.07 -43.63
N LEU A 416 -23.59 46.06 -43.31
CA LEU A 416 -22.91 46.16 -42.01
C LEU A 416 -23.90 46.29 -40.85
N THR A 417 -25.01 47.00 -41.05
CA THR A 417 -26.07 47.09 -40.05
C THR A 417 -26.73 45.73 -39.84
N ILE A 418 -27.07 45.02 -40.92
CA ILE A 418 -27.72 43.70 -40.86
C ILE A 418 -26.82 42.70 -40.14
N ILE A 419 -25.55 42.56 -40.53
CA ILE A 419 -24.69 41.53 -39.94
C ILE A 419 -24.30 41.77 -38.46
N ASN A 420 -24.47 43.00 -37.93
CA ASN A 420 -24.15 43.33 -36.53
C ASN A 420 -25.37 43.53 -35.62
N VAL A 421 -26.41 44.21 -36.09
CA VAL A 421 -27.60 44.53 -35.27
C VAL A 421 -28.53 43.32 -35.18
N LEU A 422 -28.51 42.49 -36.22
CA LEU A 422 -29.45 41.41 -36.44
C LEU A 422 -28.71 40.07 -36.24
N SER A 423 -28.03 39.89 -35.12
CA SER A 423 -27.58 38.58 -34.61
C SER A 423 -28.48 38.04 -33.47
N HIS A 424 -29.47 38.82 -33.01
CA HIS A 424 -30.33 38.51 -31.85
C HIS A 424 -31.87 38.63 -32.08
N LYS A 425 -32.38 38.68 -33.33
CA LYS A 425 -33.84 38.77 -33.64
C LYS A 425 -34.27 37.80 -34.76
N PRO A 426 -35.55 37.45 -34.96
CA PRO A 426 -35.96 36.69 -36.15
C PRO A 426 -35.83 37.55 -37.42
N TYR A 427 -35.18 37.01 -38.47
CA TYR A 427 -34.92 37.69 -39.76
C TYR A 427 -35.86 37.22 -40.86
N ARG A 428 -35.95 38.03 -41.92
CA ARG A 428 -36.54 37.58 -43.20
C ARG A 428 -35.44 36.95 -44.03
N ALA A 429 -35.67 35.76 -44.57
CA ALA A 429 -34.72 35.06 -45.44
C ALA A 429 -34.23 35.89 -46.63
N ILE A 430 -35.05 36.83 -47.12
CA ILE A 430 -34.66 37.77 -48.20
C ILE A 430 -33.49 38.67 -47.81
N ASP A 431 -33.43 39.13 -46.56
CA ASP A 431 -32.38 40.03 -46.08
C ASP A 431 -31.05 39.26 -45.90
N VAL A 432 -31.14 37.97 -45.54
CA VAL A 432 -30.01 37.04 -45.46
C VAL A 432 -29.42 36.77 -46.84
N ILE A 433 -30.26 36.39 -47.81
CA ILE A 433 -29.84 36.17 -49.21
C ILE A 433 -29.27 37.46 -49.82
N GLY A 434 -29.88 38.61 -49.54
CA GLY A 434 -29.39 39.92 -49.97
C GLY A 434 -28.00 40.22 -49.43
N SER A 435 -27.76 39.90 -48.15
CA SER A 435 -26.46 40.06 -47.49
C SER A 435 -25.40 39.11 -48.08
N ALA A 436 -25.74 37.84 -48.31
CA ALA A 436 -24.86 36.88 -48.97
C ALA A 436 -24.47 37.35 -50.38
N LYS A 437 -25.44 37.82 -51.18
CA LYS A 437 -25.19 38.40 -52.52
C LYS A 437 -24.28 39.61 -52.48
N PHE A 438 -24.48 40.50 -51.52
CA PHE A 438 -23.62 41.67 -51.38
C PHE A 438 -22.19 41.26 -51.02
N LEU A 439 -22.01 40.39 -50.03
CA LEU A 439 -20.70 39.92 -49.59
C LEU A 439 -19.93 39.24 -50.72
N MET A 440 -20.55 38.29 -51.42
CA MET A 440 -19.90 37.56 -52.51
C MET A 440 -19.45 38.49 -53.64
N ARG A 441 -20.29 39.45 -54.05
CA ARG A 441 -19.92 40.46 -55.05
C ARG A 441 -18.82 41.39 -54.56
N TYR A 442 -18.87 41.80 -53.30
CA TYR A 442 -17.82 42.65 -52.73
C TYR A 442 -16.47 41.94 -52.76
N ILE A 443 -16.40 40.67 -52.33
CA ILE A 443 -15.17 39.89 -52.35
C ILE A 443 -14.70 39.64 -53.79
N GLU A 444 -15.60 39.30 -54.71
CA GLU A 444 -15.26 39.10 -56.13
C GLU A 444 -14.66 40.36 -56.76
N ASP A 445 -15.24 41.54 -56.48
CA ASP A 445 -14.75 42.81 -57.01
C ASP A 445 -13.38 43.17 -56.41
N VAL A 446 -13.16 42.93 -55.11
CA VAL A 446 -11.95 43.30 -54.37
C VAL A 446 -10.80 42.33 -54.61
N ASP A 447 -11.08 41.04 -54.66
CA ASP A 447 -10.07 39.99 -54.80
C ASP A 447 -10.67 38.76 -55.50
N LYS A 448 -10.71 38.84 -56.83
CA LYS A 448 -11.23 37.75 -57.68
C LYS A 448 -10.46 36.45 -57.49
N ALA A 449 -9.13 36.51 -57.28
CA ALA A 449 -8.33 35.31 -57.10
C ALA A 449 -8.71 34.58 -55.80
N HIS A 450 -8.91 35.31 -54.70
CA HIS A 450 -9.43 34.74 -53.45
C HIS A 450 -10.84 34.17 -53.63
N TYR A 451 -11.73 34.91 -54.29
CA TYR A 451 -13.09 34.48 -54.56
C TYR A 451 -13.13 33.14 -55.33
N ASP A 452 -12.38 33.05 -56.43
CA ASP A 452 -12.31 31.86 -57.27
C ASP A 452 -11.70 30.67 -56.50
N ALA A 453 -10.67 30.90 -55.69
CA ALA A 453 -10.03 29.85 -54.89
C ALA A 453 -10.92 29.28 -53.76
N MET A 454 -11.84 30.11 -53.23
CA MET A 454 -12.71 29.72 -52.12
C MET A 454 -14.04 29.14 -52.59
N LYS A 455 -14.58 29.55 -53.75
CA LYS A 455 -15.85 29.02 -54.28
C LYS A 455 -15.74 27.58 -54.79
N ASP A 456 -14.61 27.21 -55.39
CA ASP A 456 -14.33 25.87 -55.93
C ASP A 456 -13.97 24.88 -54.81
#